data_AF-A0A9D9S079-F1
#
_entry.id   AF-A0A9D9S079-F1
#
_cell.length_a   1.000
_cell.length_b   1.000
_cell.length_c   1.000
_cell.angle_alpha   90.00
_cell.angle_beta   90.00
_cell.angle_gamma   90.00
#
_symmetry.space_group_name_H-M   'P 1'
#
loop_
_entity.id
_entity.type
_entity.pdbx_description
1 polymer ?
#
loop_
_entity_poly.entity_id
_entity_poly.type
_entity_poly.pdbx_seq_one_letter_code
_entity_poly.pdbx_strand_id
1 'polypeptide(L)'
;MPSPIIARADALMHRRRQTDSEFDDVPVLTDSVDEFDDIPVLTEVEPLPEAEIISEPLEELATEHVTELTCLAAPETPATLDPILRDELVRELAGRIEERIKAALPEIISSTLRDFLADQEMIENS
;
A
#
# COMPACT_ATOMS: atom_id res chain seq x y z
N MET A 1 5.76 44.60 24.53
CA MET A 1 6.59 43.58 23.85
C MET A 1 5.65 42.45 23.46
N PRO A 2 5.44 42.14 22.16
CA PRO A 2 4.68 40.96 21.79
C PRO A 2 5.34 39.72 22.42
N SER A 3 4.54 38.74 22.83
CA SER A 3 5.07 37.56 23.51
C SER A 3 5.99 36.76 22.56
N PRO A 4 6.99 36.02 23.08
CA PRO A 4 7.87 35.20 22.26
C PRO A 4 7.14 34.19 21.36
N ILE A 5 5.99 33.70 21.83
CA ILE A 5 5.13 32.77 21.09
C ILE A 5 4.50 33.47 19.88
N ILE A 6 3.99 34.70 20.04
CA ILE A 6 3.38 35.46 18.94
C ILE A 6 4.43 35.83 17.89
N ALA A 7 5.62 36.28 18.32
CA ALA A 7 6.70 36.61 17.39
C ALA A 7 7.17 35.39 16.58
N ARG A 8 7.24 34.21 17.21
CA ARG A 8 7.57 32.95 16.52
C ARG A 8 6.48 32.52 15.54
N ALA A 9 5.21 32.68 15.92
CA ALA A 9 4.09 32.35 15.05
C ALA A 9 4.06 33.23 13.79
N ASP A 10 4.28 34.53 13.95
CA ASP A 10 4.28 35.50 12.85
C ASP A 10 5.43 35.22 11.86
N ALA A 11 6.64 34.94 12.39
CA ALA A 11 7.77 34.52 11.57
C ALA A 11 7.49 33.24 10.77
N LEU A 12 6.79 32.25 11.36
CA LEU A 12 6.39 31.02 10.66
C LEU A 12 5.32 31.28 9.59
N MET A 13 4.35 32.15 9.85
CA MET A 13 3.30 32.52 8.88
C MET A 13 3.88 33.27 7.68
N HIS A 14 4.89 34.12 7.89
CA HIS A 14 5.56 34.84 6.81
C HIS A 14 6.52 33.96 5.99
N ARG A 15 7.20 32.99 6.61
CA ARG A 15 8.08 32.05 5.89
C ARG A 15 7.32 31.18 4.89
N ARG A 16 6.11 30.72 5.23
CA ARG A 16 5.34 29.80 4.37
C ARG A 16 4.87 30.43 3.05
N ARG A 17 4.83 31.76 2.93
CA ARG A 17 4.38 32.43 1.70
C ARG A 17 5.48 32.64 0.65
N GLN A 18 6.73 32.37 0.97
CA GLN A 18 7.85 32.56 0.03
C GLN A 18 8.20 31.31 -0.78
N THR A 19 7.59 30.15 -0.50
CA THR A 19 7.89 28.89 -1.19
C THR A 19 7.08 28.66 -2.48
N ASP A 20 6.20 29.58 -2.86
CA ASP A 20 5.38 29.44 -4.08
C ASP A 20 6.12 29.87 -5.36
N SER A 21 7.36 30.39 -5.28
CA SER A 21 8.14 30.84 -6.45
C SER A 21 9.19 29.83 -6.95
N GLU A 22 9.35 28.67 -6.32
CA GLU A 22 10.32 27.62 -6.73
C GLU A 22 9.68 26.48 -7.53
N PHE A 23 8.36 26.50 -7.77
CA PHE A 23 7.67 25.46 -8.53
C PHE A 23 7.94 25.47 -10.05
N ASP A 24 8.65 26.48 -10.58
CA ASP A 24 8.96 26.58 -12.01
C ASP A 24 10.30 25.92 -12.42
N ASP A 25 11.13 25.49 -11.47
CA ASP A 25 12.35 24.71 -11.74
C ASP A 25 12.15 23.23 -11.35
N VAL A 26 11.23 22.56 -12.06
CA VAL A 26 11.08 21.10 -11.96
C VAL A 26 12.07 20.45 -12.95
N PRO A 27 13.10 19.73 -12.49
CA PRO A 27 13.97 18.98 -13.39
C PRO A 27 13.15 17.88 -14.07
N VAL A 28 13.14 17.88 -15.41
CA VAL A 28 12.57 16.79 -16.20
C VAL A 28 13.49 15.58 -16.04
N LEU A 29 13.00 14.52 -15.37
CA LEU A 29 13.71 13.26 -15.26
C LEU A 29 13.72 12.58 -16.64
N THR A 30 14.84 12.68 -17.35
CA THR A 30 15.06 12.07 -18.67
C THR A 30 15.42 10.59 -18.56
N ASP A 31 14.83 9.87 -17.63
CA ASP A 31 15.11 8.46 -17.38
C ASP A 31 14.05 7.63 -18.12
N SER A 32 13.94 7.86 -19.43
CA SER A 32 13.14 7.02 -20.32
C SER A 32 13.88 5.70 -20.50
N VAL A 33 13.56 4.72 -19.66
CA VAL A 33 13.87 3.32 -19.96
C VAL A 33 13.01 2.92 -21.17
N ASP A 34 13.66 2.64 -22.30
CA ASP A 34 12.97 2.13 -23.49
C ASP A 34 12.34 0.78 -23.14
N GLU A 35 11.04 0.62 -23.41
CA GLU A 35 10.19 -0.39 -22.77
C GLU A 35 10.47 -1.83 -23.25
N PHE A 36 11.43 -2.04 -24.15
CA PHE A 36 11.59 -3.32 -24.82
C PHE A 36 12.97 -3.97 -24.84
N ASP A 37 14.09 -3.31 -24.52
CA ASP A 37 15.40 -3.94 -24.77
C ASP A 37 16.51 -3.80 -23.70
N ASP A 38 16.32 -3.10 -22.58
CA ASP A 38 17.39 -2.97 -21.56
C ASP A 38 16.90 -3.34 -20.14
N ILE A 39 16.30 -4.52 -19.97
CA ILE A 39 16.23 -5.15 -18.64
C ILE A 39 17.56 -5.88 -18.40
N PRO A 40 18.43 -5.41 -17.48
CA PRO A 40 19.68 -6.11 -17.19
C PRO A 40 19.38 -7.49 -16.58
N VAL A 41 19.66 -8.55 -17.34
CA VAL A 41 19.56 -9.93 -16.85
C VAL A 41 20.74 -10.19 -15.93
N LEU A 42 20.47 -10.41 -14.64
CA LEU A 42 21.47 -10.81 -13.66
C LEU A 42 21.95 -12.25 -13.95
N THR A 43 23.03 -12.40 -14.72
CA THR A 43 23.49 -13.72 -15.16
C THR A 43 24.41 -14.45 -14.18
N GLU A 44 24.82 -13.85 -13.06
CA GLU A 44 25.69 -14.52 -12.08
C GLU A 44 25.28 -14.18 -10.65
N VAL A 45 24.65 -15.14 -9.96
CA VAL A 45 24.63 -15.20 -8.50
C VAL A 45 25.74 -16.15 -8.09
N GLU A 46 26.82 -15.62 -7.53
CA GLU A 46 27.80 -16.42 -6.81
C GLU A 46 27.12 -16.91 -5.52
N PRO A 47 27.03 -18.23 -5.28
CA PRO A 47 26.38 -18.74 -4.08
C PRO A 47 27.25 -18.41 -2.86
N LEU A 48 26.94 -17.30 -2.20
CA LEU A 48 27.49 -16.96 -0.90
C LEU A 48 26.96 -17.98 0.13
N PRO A 49 27.83 -18.58 0.97
CA PRO A 49 27.37 -19.45 2.04
C PRO A 49 26.52 -18.62 3.00
N GLU A 50 25.34 -19.15 3.32
CA GLU A 50 24.36 -18.59 4.24
C GLU A 50 24.98 -18.36 5.63
N ALA A 51 25.53 -17.18 5.86
CA ALA A 51 25.80 -16.66 7.18
C ALA A 51 25.94 -15.13 7.12
N GLU A 52 24.85 -14.50 7.56
CA GLU A 52 24.88 -13.33 8.46
C GLU A 52 25.10 -11.90 7.92
N ILE A 53 23.95 -11.16 7.92
CA ILE A 53 23.72 -9.76 8.36
C ILE A 53 24.26 -8.69 7.36
N ILE A 54 23.54 -7.66 6.91
CA ILE A 54 22.99 -6.50 7.64
C ILE A 54 22.04 -5.74 6.69
N SER A 55 20.80 -5.48 7.11
CA SER A 55 19.88 -4.54 6.47
C SER A 55 20.22 -3.11 6.89
N GLU A 56 20.43 -2.21 5.93
CA GLU A 56 20.26 -0.76 6.15
C GLU A 56 18.88 -0.33 5.63
N PRO A 57 18.20 0.63 6.31
CA PRO A 57 16.85 1.04 5.95
C PRO A 57 16.88 2.18 4.92
N LEU A 58 16.07 2.07 3.87
CA LEU A 58 15.71 3.23 3.05
C LEU A 58 14.18 3.32 2.97
N GLU A 59 13.65 4.19 3.81
CA GLU A 59 12.32 4.79 3.68
C GLU A 59 12.34 5.71 2.45
N GLU A 60 11.35 5.65 1.56
CA GLU A 60 10.36 6.71 1.30
C GLU A 60 9.53 6.41 0.02
N LEU A 61 8.24 6.80 0.05
CA LEU A 61 7.30 6.99 -1.06
C LEU A 61 6.50 5.78 -1.59
N ALA A 62 5.31 5.55 -0.98
CA ALA A 62 4.04 5.51 -1.71
C ALA A 62 2.82 5.47 -0.75
N THR A 63 2.16 6.63 -0.62
CA THR A 63 0.69 6.80 -0.64
C THR A 63 -0.18 5.93 0.27
N GLU A 64 -0.48 6.47 1.44
CA GLU A 64 -1.83 6.96 1.80
C GLU A 64 -3.02 6.22 1.13
N HIS A 65 -3.39 5.03 1.62
CA HIS A 65 -4.79 4.51 1.70
C HIS A 65 -4.83 3.06 2.24
N VAL A 66 -4.35 2.82 3.46
CA VAL A 66 -4.91 1.76 4.30
C VAL A 66 -4.89 2.27 5.75
N THR A 67 -5.92 3.02 6.12
CA THR A 67 -6.25 3.18 7.53
C THR A 67 -6.50 1.79 8.12
N GLU A 68 -5.53 1.37 8.93
CA GLU A 68 -5.74 0.63 10.16
C GLU A 68 -6.02 -0.88 10.05
N LEU A 69 -5.02 -1.63 9.58
CA LEU A 69 -4.60 -2.86 10.25
C LEU A 69 -3.08 -2.90 10.28
N THR A 70 -2.52 -2.12 11.20
CA THR A 70 -1.12 -2.24 11.61
C THR A 70 -0.94 -3.61 12.27
N CYS A 71 -0.72 -4.65 11.47
CA CYS A 71 -0.02 -5.84 11.94
C CYS A 71 1.44 -5.44 12.10
N LEU A 72 1.77 -4.95 13.29
CA LEU A 72 3.10 -4.58 13.74
C LEU A 72 4.11 -5.68 13.39
N ALA A 73 5.23 -5.24 12.83
CA ALA A 73 6.40 -6.06 12.56
C ALA A 73 6.95 -6.72 13.85
N ALA A 74 7.12 -8.04 13.77
CA ALA A 74 8.02 -8.96 14.51
C ALA A 74 7.90 -9.04 16.07
N PRO A 75 8.06 -10.24 16.65
CA PRO A 75 9.28 -11.04 16.53
C PRO A 75 9.08 -12.23 15.60
N GLU A 76 10.09 -12.51 14.78
CA GLU A 76 10.26 -13.82 14.17
C GLU A 76 10.60 -14.85 15.25
N THR A 77 9.61 -15.26 16.02
CA THR A 77 9.57 -16.63 16.49
C THR A 77 8.89 -17.40 15.38
N PRO A 78 9.49 -18.44 14.78
CA PRO A 78 8.68 -19.37 14.01
C PRO A 78 7.61 -19.84 14.99
N ALA A 79 6.35 -19.47 14.74
CA ALA A 79 5.25 -20.08 15.44
C ALA A 79 5.35 -21.56 15.08
N THR A 80 6.02 -22.36 15.92
CA THR A 80 6.12 -23.80 15.75
C THR A 80 4.78 -24.40 16.14
N LEU A 81 3.72 -23.97 15.45
CA LEU A 81 2.48 -24.71 15.39
C LEU A 81 2.85 -26.04 14.75
N ASP A 82 2.48 -27.12 15.43
CA ASP A 82 2.60 -28.47 14.90
C ASP A 82 2.02 -28.48 13.48
N PRO A 83 2.78 -28.93 12.45
CA PRO A 83 2.30 -28.95 11.07
C PRO A 83 0.93 -29.65 10.93
N ILE A 84 0.63 -30.65 11.77
CA ILE A 84 -0.66 -31.34 11.75
C ILE A 84 -1.80 -30.40 12.20
N LEU A 85 -1.59 -29.65 13.28
CA LEU A 85 -2.55 -28.66 13.78
C LEU A 85 -2.74 -27.52 12.78
N ARG A 86 -1.65 -27.09 12.12
CA ARG A 86 -1.72 -26.09 11.05
C ARG A 86 -2.60 -26.58 9.90
N ASP A 87 -2.41 -27.81 9.44
CA ASP A 87 -3.19 -28.38 8.33
C ASP A 87 -4.68 -28.55 8.69
N GLU A 88 -4.99 -28.87 9.95
CA GLU A 88 -6.36 -28.89 10.45
C GLU A 88 -6.99 -27.49 10.43
N LEU A 89 -6.29 -26.48 10.94
CA LEU A 89 -6.75 -25.09 10.91
C LEU A 89 -6.95 -24.57 9.49
N VAL A 90 -6.05 -24.88 8.56
CA VAL A 90 -6.17 -24.48 7.16
C VAL A 90 -7.42 -25.09 6.52
N ARG A 91 -7.68 -26.38 6.77
CA ARG A 91 -8.88 -27.05 6.25
C ARG A 91 -10.17 -26.45 6.81
N GLU A 92 -10.21 -26.20 8.11
CA GLU A 92 -11.38 -25.63 8.78
C GLU A 92 -11.63 -24.18 8.32
N LEU A 93 -10.57 -23.38 8.26
CA LEU A 93 -10.63 -22.01 7.75
C LEU A 93 -11.10 -21.97 6.29
N ALA A 94 -10.56 -22.83 5.43
CA ALA A 94 -10.97 -22.93 4.04
C ALA A 94 -12.47 -23.29 3.93
N GLY A 95 -12.95 -24.25 4.73
CA GLY A 95 -14.36 -24.61 4.78
C GLY A 95 -15.25 -23.44 5.20
N ARG A 96 -14.90 -22.73 6.29
CA ARG A 96 -15.66 -21.56 6.74
C ARG A 96 -15.66 -20.42 5.73
N ILE A 97 -14.52 -20.17 5.08
CA ILE A 97 -14.42 -19.17 4.02
C ILE A 97 -15.33 -19.55 2.86
N GLU A 98 -15.30 -20.81 2.43
CA GLU A 98 -16.14 -21.31 1.35
C GLU A 98 -17.64 -21.17 1.68
N GLU A 99 -18.07 -21.58 2.87
CA GLU A 99 -19.45 -21.44 3.35
C GLU A 99 -19.89 -19.98 3.38
N ARG A 100 -19.04 -19.09 3.93
CA ARG A 100 -19.33 -17.65 3.99
C ARG A 100 -19.44 -17.04 2.60
N ILE A 101 -18.53 -17.38 1.68
CA ILE A 101 -18.57 -16.89 0.30
C ILE A 101 -19.84 -17.39 -0.38
N LYS A 102 -20.19 -18.68 -0.25
CA LYS A 102 -21.43 -19.23 -0.84
C LYS A 102 -22.68 -18.52 -0.31
N ALA A 103 -22.71 -18.17 0.97
CA ALA A 103 -23.82 -17.44 1.56
C ALA A 103 -23.87 -15.97 1.10
N ALA A 104 -22.72 -15.32 0.91
CA ALA A 104 -22.63 -13.90 0.55
C ALA A 104 -22.76 -13.63 -0.96
N LEU A 105 -22.35 -14.56 -1.82
CA LEU A 105 -22.34 -14.39 -3.29
C LEU A 105 -23.71 -13.97 -3.86
N PRO A 106 -24.85 -14.59 -3.48
CA PRO A 106 -26.15 -14.18 -4.00
C PRO A 106 -26.50 -12.73 -3.67
N GLU A 107 -26.15 -12.28 -2.46
CA GLU A 107 -26.40 -10.92 -2.03
C GLU A 107 -25.57 -9.93 -2.84
N ILE A 108 -24.26 -10.18 -2.96
CA ILE A 108 -23.33 -9.36 -3.76
C ILE A 108 -23.85 -9.23 -5.18
N ILE A 109 -24.15 -10.34 -5.86
CA ILE A 109 -24.65 -10.33 -7.24
C ILE A 109 -25.95 -9.53 -7.35
N SER A 110 -26.89 -9.72 -6.40
CA SER A 110 -28.17 -9.01 -6.41
C SER A 110 -28.03 -7.50 -6.21
N SER A 111 -27.05 -7.07 -5.41
CA SER A 111 -26.77 -5.66 -5.18
C SER A 111 -26.14 -5.04 -6.42
N THR A 112 -25.11 -5.67 -6.99
CA THR A 112 -24.43 -5.19 -8.19
C THR A 112 -25.33 -5.12 -9.40
N LEU A 113 -26.23 -6.09 -9.57
CA LEU A 113 -27.20 -6.06 -10.67
C LEU A 113 -28.23 -4.95 -10.50
N ARG A 114 -28.68 -4.68 -9.27
CA ARG A 114 -29.61 -3.58 -9.00
C ARG A 114 -28.97 -2.23 -9.30
N ASP A 115 -27.74 -2.02 -8.85
CA ASP A 115 -27.00 -0.79 -9.09
C ASP A 115 -26.78 -0.58 -10.61
N PHE A 116 -26.34 -1.63 -11.32
CA PHE A 116 -26.17 -1.57 -12.77
C PHE A 116 -27.46 -1.24 -13.52
N LEU A 117 -28.59 -1.86 -13.14
CA LEU A 117 -29.87 -1.57 -13.80
C LEU A 117 -30.37 -0.16 -13.51
N ALA A 118 -30.16 0.36 -12.30
CA ALA A 118 -30.51 1.73 -11.96
C ALA A 118 -29.71 2.74 -12.78
N ASP A 119 -28.41 2.49 -12.98
CA ASP A 119 -27.56 3.33 -13.83
C ASP A 119 -28.03 3.31 -15.29
N GLN A 120 -28.42 2.14 -15.83
CA GLN A 120 -28.97 2.03 -17.19
C GLN A 120 -30.27 2.83 -17.34
N GLU A 121 -31.19 2.70 -16.39
CA GLU A 121 -32.47 3.44 -16.41
C GLU A 121 -32.24 4.96 -16.37
N MET A 122 -31.24 5.43 -15.62
CA MET A 122 -30.90 6.85 -15.57
C MET A 122 -30.35 7.36 -16.90
N ILE A 123 -29.54 6.56 -17.60
CA ILE A 123 -29.00 6.91 -18.92
C ILE A 123 -30.11 6.91 -19.99
N GLU A 124 -31.01 5.93 -19.95
CA GLU A 124 -32.13 5.84 -20.90
C GLU A 124 -33.16 6.97 -20.73
N ASN A 125 -33.32 7.48 -19.50
CA ASN A 125 -34.25 8.56 -19.16
C ASN A 125 -33.60 9.96 -19.16
N SER A 126 -32.33 10.09 -19.55
CA SER A 126 -31.61 11.37 -19.68
C SER A 126 -31.61 11.92 -21.10
#